data_AF-A0A3N5QGS7-F1
#
_entry.id   AF-A0A3N5QGS7-F1
#
_cell.length_a   1.000
_cell.length_b   1.000
_cell.length_c   1.000
_cell.angle_alpha   90.00
_cell.angle_beta   90.00
_cell.angle_gamma   90.00
#
_symmetry.space_group_name_H-M   'P 1'
#
loop_
_entity.id
_entity.type
_entity.pdbx_description
1 polymer ?
#
loop_
_entity_poly.entity_id
_entity_poly.type
_entity_poly.pdbx_seq_one_letter_code
_entity_poly.pdbx_strand_id
1 'polypeptide(L)'
;HCNMCRRMNGSAFSSYVVIPRKTLSVLGDEHIATYEVGPGARKHYCSRCGTPLFNLVSRYPGACMIYLGAVEPLPAGVPSLNVYCESMLNWVERVGSIEKLPTGADGK
;
A
#
# COMPACT_ATOMS: atom_id res chain seq x y z
N HIS A 1 -5.90 3.40 7.13
CA HIS A 1 -5.33 3.82 8.45
C HIS A 1 -5.15 2.72 9.50
N CYS A 2 -5.47 1.45 9.23
CA CYS A 2 -5.36 0.36 10.21
C CYS A 2 -4.00 0.33 10.95
N ASN A 3 -4.06 0.23 12.29
CA ASN A 3 -2.89 0.21 13.17
C ASN A 3 -1.88 -0.89 12.79
N MET A 4 -2.36 -2.09 12.43
CA MET A 4 -1.53 -3.20 12.00
C MET A 4 -0.80 -2.88 10.69
N CYS A 5 -1.51 -2.36 9.68
CA CYS A 5 -0.92 -2.00 8.39
C CYS A 5 0.13 -0.89 8.55
N ARG A 6 -0.11 0.11 9.41
CA ARG A 6 0.89 1.15 9.70
C ARG A 6 2.19 0.57 10.25
N ARG A 7 2.09 -0.28 11.27
CA ARG A 7 3.27 -0.92 11.89
C ARG A 7 4.01 -1.83 10.91
N MET A 8 3.26 -2.64 10.17
CA MET A 8 3.81 -3.61 9.22
C MET A 8 4.51 -2.95 8.02
N ASN A 9 4.06 -1.76 7.62
CA ASN A 9 4.59 -1.04 6.46
C ASN A 9 5.44 0.17 6.85
N GLY A 10 5.70 0.38 8.15
CA GLY A 10 6.47 1.53 8.65
C GLY A 10 5.96 2.88 8.14
N SER A 11 4.65 3.02 7.87
CA SER A 11 4.07 4.19 7.20
C SER A 11 2.89 4.76 7.99
N ALA A 12 2.64 6.07 7.82
CA ALA A 12 1.50 6.75 8.42
C ALA A 12 0.15 6.16 7.97
N PHE A 13 0.09 5.69 6.73
CA PHE A 13 -1.00 4.89 6.18
C PHE A 13 -0.49 4.22 4.90
N SER A 14 -1.23 3.23 4.41
CA SER A 14 -0.91 2.56 3.15
C SER A 14 -1.98 2.90 2.12
N SER A 15 -1.53 3.22 0.91
CA SER A 15 -2.39 3.46 -0.25
C SER A 15 -2.35 2.24 -1.17
N TYR A 16 -3.50 1.87 -1.71
CA TYR A 16 -3.65 0.69 -2.56
C TYR A 16 -4.38 0.99 -3.85
N VAL A 17 -3.98 0.28 -4.91
CA VAL A 17 -4.78 0.11 -6.12
C VAL A 17 -5.42 -1.27 -6.05
N VAL A 18 -6.75 -1.34 -6.19
CA VAL A 18 -7.48 -2.61 -6.15
C VAL A 18 -7.84 -3.03 -7.57
N ILE A 19 -7.39 -4.20 -7.97
CA ILE A 19 -7.68 -4.79 -9.30
C ILE A 19 -8.35 -6.16 -9.16
N PRO A 20 -9.05 -6.64 -10.20
CA PRO A 20 -9.47 -8.03 -10.25
C PRO A 20 -8.27 -8.97 -10.15
N ARG A 21 -8.32 -9.98 -9.28
CA ARG A 21 -7.20 -10.93 -9.09
C ARG A 21 -6.78 -11.61 -10.39
N LYS A 22 -7.73 -11.88 -11.28
CA LYS A 22 -7.50 -12.53 -12.57
C LYS A 22 -6.66 -11.70 -13.55
N THR A 23 -6.55 -10.38 -13.34
CA THR A 23 -5.74 -9.51 -14.20
C THR A 23 -4.32 -9.31 -13.68
N LEU A 24 -4.00 -9.84 -12.49
CA LEU A 24 -2.64 -9.81 -11.96
C LEU A 24 -1.82 -10.92 -12.61
N SER A 25 -0.77 -10.51 -13.32
CA SER A 25 0.35 -11.36 -13.71
C SER A 25 1.58 -10.98 -12.88
N VAL A 26 2.37 -11.96 -12.50
CA VAL A 26 3.56 -11.80 -11.66
C VAL A 26 4.74 -12.39 -12.42
N LEU A 27 5.79 -11.58 -12.59
CA LEU A 27 7.07 -11.98 -13.15
C LEU A 27 8.13 -11.91 -12.03
N GLY A 28 9.09 -12.84 -12.01
CA GLY A 28 10.11 -12.90 -10.97
C GLY A 28 9.58 -13.40 -9.63
N ASP A 29 8.66 -14.37 -9.65
CA ASP A 29 8.00 -14.89 -8.45
C ASP A 29 8.97 -15.61 -7.49
N GLU A 30 10.13 -16.04 -7.98
CA GLU A 30 11.25 -16.54 -7.18
C GLU A 30 11.82 -15.50 -6.19
N HIS A 31 11.48 -14.23 -6.36
CA HIS A 31 11.87 -13.15 -5.45
C HIS A 31 10.70 -12.61 -4.62
N ILE A 32 9.57 -13.31 -4.61
CA ILE A 32 8.40 -12.91 -3.83
C ILE A 32 8.29 -13.78 -2.59
N ALA A 33 8.45 -13.16 -1.44
CA ALA A 33 8.12 -13.76 -0.16
C ALA A 33 6.67 -13.44 0.21
N THR A 34 6.07 -14.35 0.98
CA THR A 34 4.70 -14.21 1.48
C THR A 34 4.70 -14.23 3.01
N TYR A 35 3.89 -13.37 3.63
CA TYR A 35 3.67 -13.34 5.06
C TYR A 35 2.17 -13.29 5.35
N GLU A 36 1.70 -14.16 6.25
CA GLU A 36 0.31 -14.14 6.70
C GLU A 36 0.13 -13.08 7.78
N VAL A 37 -0.56 -11.99 7.44
CA VAL A 37 -0.74 -10.83 8.32
C VAL A 37 -1.90 -11.02 9.31
N GLY A 38 -2.76 -11.99 9.04
CA GLY A 38 -3.91 -12.40 9.82
C GLY A 38 -4.68 -13.49 9.08
N PRO A 39 -5.70 -14.10 9.70
CA PRO A 39 -6.40 -15.26 9.13
C PRO A 39 -6.88 -15.00 7.71
N GLY A 40 -6.27 -15.68 6.74
CA GLY A 40 -6.62 -15.55 5.32
C GLY A 40 -6.22 -14.23 4.67
N ALA A 41 -5.35 -13.43 5.28
CA ALA A 41 -4.79 -12.22 4.68
C ALA A 41 -3.27 -12.40 4.48
N ARG A 42 -2.83 -12.36 3.23
CA ARG A 42 -1.43 -12.59 2.84
C ARG A 42 -0.84 -11.35 2.19
N LYS A 43 0.29 -10.89 2.71
CA LYS A 43 1.14 -9.86 2.13
C LYS A 43 2.23 -10.50 1.30
N HIS A 44 2.42 -9.99 0.09
CA HIS A 44 3.45 -10.42 -0.86
C HIS A 44 4.43 -9.26 -1.03
N TYR A 45 5.71 -9.54 -0.88
CA TYR A 45 6.76 -8.53 -0.86
C TYR A 45 8.04 -9.07 -1.51
N CYS A 46 8.89 -8.17 -1.99
CA CYS A 46 10.18 -8.56 -2.53
C CYS A 46 11.08 -9.10 -1.42
N SER A 47 11.53 -10.35 -1.54
CA SER A 47 12.39 -11.02 -0.56
C SER A 47 13.79 -10.40 -0.47
N ARG A 48 14.19 -9.60 -1.46
CA ARG A 48 15.52 -8.96 -1.52
C ARG A 48 15.57 -7.61 -0.82
N CYS A 49 14.58 -6.74 -1.06
CA CYS A 49 14.57 -5.37 -0.54
C CYS A 49 13.45 -5.09 0.47
N GLY A 50 12.52 -6.02 0.67
CA GLY A 50 11.39 -5.86 1.59
C GLY A 50 10.22 -5.02 1.03
N THR A 51 10.33 -4.49 -0.20
CA THR A 51 9.28 -3.67 -0.80
C THR A 51 7.94 -4.43 -0.84
N PRO A 52 6.87 -3.87 -0.25
CA PRO A 52 5.54 -4.47 -0.31
C PRO A 52 4.96 -4.34 -1.72
N LEU A 53 4.45 -5.44 -2.28
CA LEU A 53 3.98 -5.51 -3.67
C LEU A 53 2.45 -5.56 -3.73
N PHE A 54 1.84 -6.57 -3.13
CA PHE A 54 0.38 -6.70 -3.08
C PHE A 54 -0.11 -7.56 -1.92
N ASN A 55 -1.38 -7.39 -1.55
CA ASN A 55 -2.07 -8.24 -0.60
C ASN A 55 -3.18 -9.05 -1.28
N LEU A 56 -3.36 -10.28 -0.82
CA LEU A 56 -4.50 -11.14 -1.15
C LEU A 56 -5.25 -11.48 0.13
N VAL A 57 -6.58 -11.33 0.11
CA VAL A 57 -7.42 -11.55 1.30
C VAL A 57 -8.52 -12.52 0.93
N SER A 58 -8.65 -13.63 1.64
CA SER A 58 -9.64 -14.70 1.38
C SER A 58 -11.08 -14.20 1.46
N ARG A 59 -11.36 -13.13 2.23
CA ARG A 59 -12.66 -12.43 2.25
C ARG A 59 -13.01 -11.78 0.91
N TYR A 60 -12.01 -11.46 0.09
CA TYR A 60 -12.13 -10.81 -1.22
C TYR A 60 -11.38 -11.61 -2.28
N PRO A 61 -11.78 -12.87 -2.57
CA PRO A 61 -10.98 -13.79 -3.38
C PRO A 61 -10.80 -13.32 -4.83
N GLY A 62 -11.71 -12.48 -5.33
CA GLY A 62 -11.64 -11.89 -6.67
C GLY A 62 -10.80 -10.61 -6.77
N ALA A 63 -10.19 -10.14 -5.68
CA ALA A 63 -9.48 -8.86 -5.63
C ALA A 63 -8.00 -9.03 -5.26
N CYS A 64 -7.17 -8.14 -5.81
CA CYS A 64 -5.79 -7.96 -5.42
C CYS A 64 -5.58 -6.49 -5.02
N MET A 65 -4.96 -6.25 -3.86
CA MET A 65 -4.66 -4.92 -3.35
C MET A 65 -3.17 -4.63 -3.56
N ILE A 66 -2.82 -3.96 -4.65
CA ILE A 66 -1.44 -3.59 -4.98
C ILE A 66 -1.06 -2.35 -4.18
N TYR A 67 0.13 -2.34 -3.58
CA TYR A 67 0.64 -1.16 -2.90
C TYR A 67 0.92 -0.06 -3.93
N LEU A 68 0.34 1.13 -3.75
CA LEU A 68 0.44 2.22 -4.72
C LEU A 68 1.90 2.59 -5.05
N GLY A 69 2.80 2.53 -4.06
CA GLY A 69 4.22 2.82 -4.25
C GLY A 69 4.99 1.77 -5.08
N ALA A 70 4.37 0.64 -5.42
CA ALA A 70 4.92 -0.37 -6.33
C ALA A 70 4.31 -0.29 -7.75
N VAL A 71 3.49 0.73 -8.03
CA VAL A 71 2.82 0.91 -9.32
C VAL A 71 3.51 2.02 -10.11
N GLU A 72 3.91 1.70 -11.34
CA GLU A 72 4.47 2.65 -12.31
C GLU A 72 3.89 2.34 -13.71
N PRO A 73 3.35 3.33 -14.45
CA PRO A 73 3.08 4.69 -14.00
C PRO A 73 1.98 4.74 -12.94
N LEU A 74 1.99 5.76 -12.08
CA LEU A 74 0.91 5.96 -11.12
C LEU A 74 -0.43 6.17 -11.85
N PRO A 75 -1.52 5.53 -11.39
CA PRO A 75 -2.83 5.71 -11.99
C PRO A 75 -3.31 7.15 -11.82
N ALA A 76 -3.93 7.70 -12.88
CA ALA A 76 -4.58 8.99 -12.82
C ALA A 76 -5.82 8.93 -11.89
N GLY A 77 -5.94 9.91 -10.98
CA GLY A 77 -7.11 10.05 -10.11
C GLY A 77 -6.76 10.28 -8.65
N VAL A 78 -7.80 10.35 -7.82
CA VAL A 78 -7.71 10.48 -6.36
C VAL A 78 -8.29 9.23 -5.69
N PRO A 79 -7.88 8.89 -4.45
CA PRO A 79 -8.42 7.75 -3.74
C PRO A 79 -9.95 7.82 -3.62
N SER A 80 -10.65 6.75 -4.02
CA SER A 80 -12.12 6.67 -3.93
C SER A 80 -12.64 6.30 -2.55
N LEU A 81 -11.78 5.71 -1.70
CA LEU A 81 -12.15 5.24 -0.36
C LEU A 81 -11.04 5.53 0.63
N ASN A 82 -11.44 5.90 1.84
CA ASN A 82 -10.56 6.04 2.99
C ASN A 82 -11.10 5.16 4.12
N VAL A 83 -10.29 4.21 4.60
CA VAL A 83 -10.73 3.13 5.50
C VAL A 83 -9.93 3.07 6.80
N TYR A 84 -10.60 2.64 7.87
CA TYR A 84 -10.13 2.67 9.26
C TYR A 84 -9.91 4.10 9.79
N CYS A 85 -10.74 5.06 9.37
CA CYS A 85 -10.57 6.48 9.71
C CYS A 85 -10.65 6.77 11.22
N GLU A 86 -11.26 5.89 12.01
CA GLU A 86 -11.21 5.92 13.47
C GLU A 86 -9.78 5.78 14.04
N SER A 87 -8.85 5.22 13.26
CA SER A 87 -7.42 5.13 13.57
C SER A 87 -6.55 6.08 12.73
N MET A 88 -7.15 7.02 12.00
CA MET A 88 -6.43 8.00 11.19
C MET A 88 -5.65 8.95 12.11
N LEU A 89 -4.40 9.24 11.73
CA LEU A 89 -3.61 10.22 12.47
C LEU A 89 -4.24 11.60 12.28
N ASN A 90 -4.35 12.36 13.39
CA ASN A 90 -5.06 13.64 13.44
C ASN A 90 -4.55 14.69 12.44
N TRP A 91 -3.30 14.58 11.99
CA TRP A 91 -2.68 15.52 11.07
C TRP A 91 -2.92 15.18 9.58
N VAL A 92 -3.48 14.02 9.25
CA VAL A 92 -3.63 13.55 7.85
C VAL A 92 -4.44 14.53 7.01
N GLU A 93 -5.54 15.08 7.54
CA GLU A 93 -6.38 16.04 6.83
C GLU A 93 -5.69 17.40 6.58
N ARG A 94 -4.59 17.66 7.31
CA ARG A 94 -3.83 18.91 7.23
C ARG A 94 -2.59 18.81 6.34
N VAL A 95 -2.24 17.61 5.85
CA VAL A 95 -1.05 17.39 5.01
C VAL A 95 -1.08 18.24 3.74
N GLY A 96 -2.26 18.51 3.18
CA GLY A 96 -2.37 19.33 1.98
C GLY A 96 -2.06 20.82 2.19
N SER A 97 -2.12 21.31 3.44
CA SER A 97 -2.03 22.72 3.80
C SER A 97 -0.75 23.11 4.52
N ILE A 98 0.11 22.16 4.87
CA ILE A 98 1.47 22.46 5.35
C ILE A 98 2.33 23.05 4.20
N GLU A 99 3.37 23.78 4.57
CA GLU A 99 4.34 24.34 3.62
C GLU A 99 4.89 23.25 2.69
N LYS A 100 4.92 23.55 1.39
CA LYS A 100 5.40 22.64 0.35
C LYS A 100 6.72 23.15 -0.18
N LEU A 101 7.79 22.42 0.09
CA LEU A 101 9.07 22.66 -0.53
C LEU A 101 9.07 22.02 -1.94
N PRO A 102 9.59 22.71 -2.96
CA PRO A 102 9.64 22.18 -4.33
C PRO A 102 10.64 21.02 -4.49
N THR A 103 11.61 20.89 -3.59
CA THR A 103 12.68 19.88 -3.58
C THR A 103 12.90 19.33 -2.17
N GLY A 104 13.79 18.36 -2.01
CA GLY A 104 14.24 17.88 -0.71
C GLY A 104 14.78 19.02 0.17
N ALA A 105 14.72 18.84 1.48
CA ALA A 105 15.19 19.83 2.45
C ALA A 105 16.71 20.13 2.33
N ASP A 106 17.45 19.26 1.65
CA ASP A 106 18.87 19.41 1.31
C ASP A 106 19.10 20.12 -0.04
N GLY A 107 18.04 20.61 -0.69
CA GLY A 107 18.13 21.29 -1.99
C GLY A 107 18.40 20.34 -3.16
N LYS A 108 18.22 19.02 -2.97
CA LYS A 108 18.27 18.01 -4.02
C LYS A 108 16.89 17.56 -4.47
#